data_AF-A0A0H4VH58-F1
#
_entry.id   AF-A0A0H4VH58-F1
#
_cell.length_a   1.000
_cell.length_b   1.000
_cell.length_c   1.000
_cell.angle_alpha   90.00
_cell.angle_beta   90.00
_cell.angle_gamma   90.00
#
_symmetry.space_group_name_H-M   'P 1'
#
loop_
_entity.id
_entity.type
_entity.pdbx_description
1 polymer ?
#
loop_
_entity_poly.entity_id
_entity_poly.type
_entity_poly.pdbx_seq_one_letter_code
_entity_poly.pdbx_strand_id
1 'polypeptide(L)'
;MEAAALYERFEQNLETIFSYIKRGLDVRTTPYDITMPLEVNLLCDVLSHAGFPCQVTKPGFDALVEFHDLYMREGKLVQDVMHKILENKRAYLRTPEGTVLLKEQLIRRLEYFNEIAHSMEVIARQQQLHSPLQHKYPFLNQ
;
A
#
# COMPACT_ATOMS: atom_id res chain seq x y z
N MET A 1 0.65 19.57 5.11
CA MET A 1 0.06 19.11 6.37
C MET A 1 -0.49 17.69 6.24
N GLU A 2 -1.07 17.31 5.10
CA GLU A 2 -1.55 15.94 4.82
C GLU A 2 -0.43 14.91 4.57
N ALA A 3 0.55 15.23 3.71
CA ALA A 3 1.66 14.32 3.40
C ALA A 3 2.49 13.89 4.62
N ALA A 4 2.67 14.77 5.61
CA ALA A 4 3.36 14.44 6.85
C ALA A 4 2.57 13.43 7.70
N ALA A 5 1.26 13.62 7.80
CA ALA A 5 0.39 12.69 8.52
C ALA A 5 0.34 11.30 7.84
N LEU A 6 0.36 11.25 6.50
CA LEU A 6 0.42 10.00 5.74
C LEU A 6 1.74 9.26 5.99
N TYR A 7 2.87 9.97 6.03
CA TYR A 7 4.17 9.41 6.36
C TYR A 7 4.20 8.85 7.79
N GLU A 8 3.72 9.61 8.77
CA GLU A 8 3.70 9.18 10.18
C GLU A 8 2.84 7.91 10.40
N ARG A 9 1.76 7.77 9.64
CA ARG A 9 0.85 6.62 9.73
C ARG A 9 1.26 5.43 8.89
N PHE A 10 2.29 5.55 8.06
CA PHE A 10 2.61 4.53 7.05
C PHE A 10 2.85 3.15 7.67
N GLU A 11 3.67 3.07 8.72
CA GLU A 11 3.96 1.83 9.43
C GLU A 11 2.68 1.19 10.00
N GLN A 12 1.84 2.00 10.64
CA GLN A 12 0.56 1.53 11.19
C GLN A 12 -0.39 1.04 10.10
N ASN A 13 -0.45 1.73 8.95
CA ASN A 13 -1.26 1.33 7.81
C ASN A 13 -0.77 0.00 7.24
N LEU A 14 0.56 -0.16 7.07
CA LEU A 14 1.18 -1.38 6.60
C LEU A 14 0.88 -2.58 7.51
N GLU A 15 1.04 -2.40 8.83
CA GLU A 15 0.69 -3.41 9.84
C GLU A 15 -0.79 -3.79 9.81
N THR A 16 -1.66 -2.80 9.66
CA THR A 16 -3.11 -3.02 9.60
C THR A 16 -3.48 -3.90 8.41
N ILE A 17 -2.94 -3.58 7.22
CA ILE A 17 -3.18 -4.34 5.99
C ILE A 17 -2.62 -5.77 6.13
N PHE A 18 -1.38 -5.89 6.61
CA PHE A 18 -0.74 -7.19 6.83
C PHE A 18 -1.55 -8.08 7.78
N SER A 19 -2.03 -7.51 8.90
CA SER A 19 -2.87 -8.20 9.88
C SER A 19 -4.17 -8.72 9.24
N TYR A 20 -4.83 -7.92 8.41
CA TYR A 20 -6.06 -8.34 7.74
C TYR A 20 -5.85 -9.46 6.72
N ILE A 21 -4.79 -9.38 5.93
CA ILE A 21 -4.42 -10.44 4.98
C ILE A 21 -4.11 -11.74 5.73
N LYS A 22 -3.31 -11.66 6.81
CA LYS A 22 -2.94 -12.83 7.61
C LYS A 22 -4.14 -13.47 8.32
N ARG A 23 -5.15 -12.68 8.69
CA ARG A 23 -6.41 -13.14 9.25
C ARG A 23 -7.36 -13.77 8.22
N GLY A 24 -7.01 -13.72 6.94
CA GLY A 24 -7.84 -14.25 5.85
C GLY A 24 -9.09 -13.39 5.61
N LEU A 25 -8.99 -12.07 5.76
CA LEU A 25 -10.08 -11.15 5.43
C LEU A 25 -10.52 -11.40 3.98
N ASP A 26 -11.82 -11.64 3.78
CA ASP A 26 -12.33 -11.88 2.42
C ASP A 26 -12.36 -10.57 1.63
N VAL A 27 -11.36 -10.39 0.77
CA VAL A 27 -11.21 -9.23 -0.13
C VAL A 27 -11.41 -9.62 -1.59
N ARG A 28 -12.02 -10.77 -1.88
CA ARG A 28 -12.19 -11.27 -3.26
C ARG A 28 -13.04 -10.37 -4.16
N THR A 29 -13.84 -9.49 -3.58
CA THR A 29 -14.65 -8.50 -4.31
C THR A 29 -13.89 -7.21 -4.59
N THR A 30 -12.64 -7.09 -4.17
CA THR A 30 -11.81 -5.90 -4.38
C THR A 30 -10.71 -6.18 -5.41
N PRO A 31 -10.18 -5.13 -6.09
CA PRO A 31 -9.08 -5.29 -7.04
C PRO A 31 -7.71 -5.38 -6.34
N TYR A 32 -7.65 -5.68 -5.03
CA TYR A 32 -6.41 -5.53 -4.25
C TYR A 32 -5.36 -6.58 -4.62
N ASP A 33 -5.76 -7.79 -5.01
CA ASP A 33 -4.80 -8.81 -5.46
C ASP A 33 -4.02 -8.38 -6.71
N ILE A 34 -4.57 -7.46 -7.51
CA ILE A 34 -3.92 -6.90 -8.70
C ILE A 34 -3.22 -5.57 -8.37
N THR A 35 -3.91 -4.66 -7.70
CA THR A 35 -3.42 -3.28 -7.49
C THR A 35 -2.32 -3.21 -6.42
N MET A 36 -2.40 -4.04 -5.37
CA MET A 36 -1.43 -4.01 -4.28
C MET A 36 0.00 -4.36 -4.71
N PRO A 37 0.26 -5.46 -5.44
CA PRO A 37 1.61 -5.73 -5.91
C PRO A 37 2.14 -4.64 -6.85
N LEU A 38 1.29 -3.98 -7.64
CA LEU A 38 1.70 -2.86 -8.49
C LEU A 38 2.18 -1.67 -7.65
N GLU A 39 1.40 -1.26 -6.65
CA GLU A 39 1.74 -0.12 -5.79
C GLU A 39 2.94 -0.41 -4.88
N VAL A 40 3.10 -1.66 -4.42
CA VAL A 40 4.30 -2.11 -3.70
C VAL A 40 5.54 -2.03 -4.58
N ASN A 41 5.47 -2.49 -5.83
CA ASN A 41 6.60 -2.38 -6.76
C ASN A 41 6.96 -0.92 -7.07
N LEU A 42 5.96 -0.07 -7.31
CA LEU A 42 6.18 1.37 -7.51
C LEU A 42 6.80 2.03 -6.28
N LEU A 43 6.41 1.64 -5.07
CA LEU A 43 7.05 2.11 -3.83
C LEU A 43 8.51 1.66 -3.77
N CYS A 44 8.80 0.38 -4.09
CA CYS A 44 10.18 -0.10 -4.16
C CYS A 44 11.02 0.65 -5.20
N ASP A 45 10.47 1.00 -6.36
CA ASP A 45 11.15 1.81 -7.37
C ASP A 45 11.49 3.21 -6.83
N VAL A 46 10.54 3.83 -6.12
CA VAL A 46 10.72 5.15 -5.48
C VAL A 46 11.83 5.09 -4.41
N LEU A 47 11.83 4.06 -3.57
CA LEU A 47 12.84 3.85 -2.54
C LEU A 47 14.23 3.56 -3.15
N SER A 48 14.28 2.72 -4.18
CA SER A 48 15.50 2.38 -4.92
C SER A 48 16.12 3.61 -5.58
N HIS A 49 15.30 4.46 -6.18
CA HIS A 49 15.75 5.72 -6.77
C HIS A 49 16.35 6.67 -5.72
N ALA A 50 15.89 6.61 -4.47
CA ALA A 50 16.40 7.40 -3.36
C ALA A 50 17.57 6.74 -2.61
N GLY A 51 18.11 5.64 -3.14
CA GLY A 51 19.30 4.96 -2.60
C GLY A 51 19.02 3.82 -1.63
N PHE A 52 17.76 3.37 -1.51
CA PHE A 52 17.39 2.20 -0.74
C PHE A 52 17.03 1.03 -1.66
N PRO A 53 17.92 0.05 -1.89
CA PRO A 53 17.64 -1.05 -2.81
C PRO A 53 16.44 -1.86 -2.31
N CYS A 54 15.33 -1.77 -3.03
CA CYS A 54 14.07 -2.45 -2.72
C CYS A 54 13.61 -3.21 -3.94
N GLN A 55 13.32 -4.49 -3.75
CA GLN A 55 12.74 -5.33 -4.78
C GLN A 55 11.81 -6.33 -4.13
N VAL A 56 10.65 -6.52 -4.75
CA VAL A 56 9.67 -7.54 -4.38
C VAL A 56 9.51 -8.47 -5.57
N THR A 57 9.49 -9.77 -5.31
CA THR A 57 9.53 -10.82 -6.34
C THR A 57 8.27 -11.68 -6.33
N LYS A 58 7.53 -11.67 -5.22
CA LYS A 58 6.31 -12.46 -5.09
C LYS A 58 5.10 -11.81 -5.78
N PRO A 59 4.15 -12.61 -6.29
CA PRO A 59 2.90 -12.10 -6.88
C PRO A 59 1.82 -11.84 -5.82
N GLY A 60 0.74 -11.14 -6.21
CA GLY A 60 -0.46 -10.97 -5.39
C GLY A 60 -0.19 -10.36 -4.01
N PHE A 61 -0.92 -10.82 -2.99
CA PHE A 61 -0.72 -10.38 -1.61
C PHE A 61 0.63 -10.78 -0.99
N ASP A 62 1.29 -11.81 -1.53
CA ASP A 62 2.60 -12.22 -1.04
C ASP A 62 3.67 -11.15 -1.32
N ALA A 63 3.44 -10.28 -2.31
CA ALA A 63 4.26 -9.10 -2.57
C ALA A 63 4.28 -8.15 -1.36
N LEU A 64 3.12 -7.93 -0.75
CA LEU A 64 3.01 -7.12 0.45
C LEU A 64 3.71 -7.79 1.63
N VAL A 65 3.56 -9.10 1.79
CA VAL A 65 4.21 -9.85 2.87
C VAL A 65 5.74 -9.71 2.77
N GLU A 66 6.30 -9.86 1.55
CA GLU A 66 7.73 -9.68 1.32
C GLU A 66 8.20 -8.24 1.62
N PHE A 67 7.42 -7.24 1.21
CA PHE A 67 7.71 -5.84 1.53
C PHE A 67 7.60 -5.55 3.03
N HIS A 68 6.59 -6.11 3.71
CA HIS A 68 6.40 -5.98 5.15
C HIS A 68 7.59 -6.57 5.91
N ASP A 69 8.04 -7.78 5.57
CA ASP A 69 9.21 -8.41 6.18
C ASP A 69 10.49 -7.59 5.95
N LEU A 70 10.64 -6.95 4.79
CA LEU A 70 11.71 -6.01 4.51
C LEU A 70 11.59 -4.75 5.40
N TYR A 71 10.39 -4.17 5.51
CA TYR A 71 10.15 -2.99 6.34
C TYR A 71 10.36 -3.28 7.82
N MET A 72 9.98 -4.45 8.34
CA MET A 72 10.22 -4.81 9.73
C MET A 72 11.71 -4.96 10.06
N ARG A 73 12.52 -5.37 9.07
CA ARG A 73 13.97 -5.50 9.24
C ARG A 73 14.70 -4.15 9.13
N GLU A 74 14.27 -3.30 8.20
CA GLU A 74 15.00 -2.09 7.81
C GLU A 74 14.19 -0.79 8.01
N GLY A 75 13.10 -0.84 8.80
CA GLY A 75 12.06 0.19 8.84
C GLY A 75 12.59 1.59 9.12
N LYS A 76 13.58 1.73 10.01
CA LYS A 76 14.23 3.01 10.28
C LYS A 76 14.92 3.59 9.03
N LEU A 77 15.64 2.76 8.28
CA LEU A 77 16.29 3.19 7.04
C LEU A 77 15.26 3.56 5.98
N VAL A 78 14.19 2.77 5.85
CA VAL A 78 13.08 3.07 4.92
C VAL A 78 12.41 4.40 5.29
N GLN A 79 12.12 4.63 6.57
CA GLN A 79 11.56 5.88 7.09
C GLN A 79 12.47 7.08 6.80
N ASP A 80 13.77 6.97 7.10
CA ASP A 80 14.74 8.02 6.81
C ASP A 80 14.80 8.36 5.31
N VAL A 81 14.70 7.36 4.44
CA VAL A 81 14.70 7.53 2.99
C VAL A 81 13.41 8.21 2.53
N MET A 82 12.25 7.75 3.00
CA MET A 82 10.96 8.39 2.72
C MET A 82 10.95 9.85 3.18
N HIS A 83 11.45 10.13 4.38
CA HIS A 83 11.56 11.50 4.90
C HIS A 83 12.46 12.37 4.01
N LYS A 84 13.64 11.87 3.59
CA LYS A 84 14.52 12.58 2.64
C LYS A 84 13.84 12.88 1.31
N ILE A 85 13.04 11.95 0.79
CA ILE A 85 12.28 12.17 -0.45
C ILE A 85 11.26 13.32 -0.26
N LEU A 86 10.54 13.34 0.86
CA LEU A 86 9.53 14.37 1.15
C LEU A 86 10.15 15.77 1.28
N GLU A 87 11.34 15.87 1.86
CA GLU A 87 12.09 17.14 1.96
C GLU A 87 12.68 17.59 0.62
N ASN A 88 12.93 16.66 -0.31
CA ASN A 88 13.55 16.97 -1.60
C ASN A 88 12.53 17.48 -2.64
N LYS A 89 12.44 18.80 -2.76
CA LYS A 89 11.52 19.49 -3.69
C LYS A 89 11.84 19.31 -5.18
N ARG A 90 13.05 18.84 -5.55
CA ARG A 90 13.55 18.81 -6.93
C ARG A 90 13.99 17.42 -7.39
N ALA A 91 13.66 16.36 -6.65
CA ALA A 91 13.91 15.00 -7.08
C ALA A 91 12.86 14.58 -8.13
N TYR A 92 13.34 14.06 -9.26
CA TYR A 92 12.51 13.63 -10.38
C TYR A 92 12.83 12.19 -10.76
N LEU A 93 11.77 11.44 -11.10
CA LEU A 93 11.85 10.10 -11.67
C LEU A 93 11.46 10.18 -13.15
N ARG A 94 12.23 9.51 -14.02
CA ARG A 94 11.85 9.33 -15.42
C ARG A 94 11.06 8.03 -15.55
N THR A 95 9.82 8.12 -15.98
CA THR A 95 8.97 6.98 -16.35
C THR A 95 8.80 6.95 -17.87
N PRO A 96 8.30 5.84 -18.46
CA PRO A 96 8.00 5.78 -19.90
C PRO A 96 7.06 6.89 -20.37
N GLU A 97 6.16 7.37 -19.51
CA GLU A 97 5.14 8.37 -19.80
C GLU A 97 5.63 9.82 -19.58
N GLY A 98 6.79 10.02 -18.95
CA GLY A 98 7.36 11.34 -18.76
C GLY A 98 8.23 11.48 -17.50
N THR A 99 8.46 12.73 -17.09
CA THR A 99 9.20 13.03 -15.86
C THR A 99 8.22 13.41 -14.76
N VAL A 100 8.28 12.70 -13.64
CA VAL A 100 7.40 12.90 -12.49
C VAL A 100 8.21 13.28 -11.26
N LEU A 101 7.62 14.02 -10.34
CA LEU A 101 8.25 14.37 -9.07
C LEU A 101 8.29 13.13 -8.15
N LEU A 102 9.47 12.81 -7.63
CA LEU A 102 9.67 11.64 -6.76
C LEU A 102 8.82 11.73 -5.49
N LYS A 103 8.72 12.94 -4.90
CA LYS A 103 7.85 13.19 -3.74
C LYS A 103 6.38 12.92 -4.02
N GLU A 104 5.88 13.27 -5.21
CA GLU A 104 4.48 13.02 -5.59
C GLU A 104 4.25 11.53 -5.80
N GLN A 105 5.26 10.82 -6.32
CA GLN A 105 5.21 9.37 -6.44
C GLN A 105 5.15 8.72 -5.06
N LEU A 106 5.95 9.16 -4.09
CA LEU A 106 5.87 8.67 -2.72
C LEU A 106 4.51 8.98 -2.08
N ILE A 107 4.05 10.24 -2.12
CA ILE A 107 2.80 10.66 -1.47
C ILE A 107 1.61 9.83 -1.94
N ARG A 108 1.44 9.64 -3.25
CA ARG A 108 0.37 8.80 -3.82
C ARG A 108 0.39 7.35 -3.32
N ARG A 109 1.56 6.82 -3.01
CA ARG A 109 1.71 5.47 -2.44
C ARG A 109 1.29 5.48 -0.98
N LEU A 110 1.73 6.47 -0.21
CA LEU A 110 1.28 6.64 1.18
C LEU A 110 -0.24 6.81 1.27
N GLU A 111 -0.84 7.57 0.35
CA GLU A 111 -2.30 7.69 0.19
C GLU A 111 -2.94 6.34 -0.11
N TYR A 112 -2.41 5.58 -1.07
CA TYR A 112 -2.90 4.24 -1.39
C TYR A 112 -2.92 3.34 -0.15
N PHE A 113 -1.81 3.22 0.59
CA PHE A 113 -1.76 2.40 1.79
C PHE A 113 -2.72 2.89 2.88
N ASN A 114 -2.92 4.20 3.03
CA ASN A 114 -3.92 4.76 3.94
C ASN A 114 -5.35 4.34 3.56
N GLU A 115 -5.71 4.48 2.28
CA GLU A 115 -7.05 4.13 1.79
C GLU A 115 -7.32 2.63 1.86
N ILE A 116 -6.33 1.79 1.57
CA ILE A 116 -6.47 0.33 1.67
C ILE A 116 -6.61 -0.11 3.13
N ALA A 117 -5.81 0.44 4.04
CA ALA A 117 -5.93 0.15 5.46
C ALA A 117 -7.33 0.50 5.98
N HIS A 118 -7.83 1.69 5.61
CA HIS A 118 -9.19 2.13 5.94
C HIS A 118 -10.26 1.22 5.32
N SER A 119 -10.12 0.87 4.04
CA SER A 119 -11.10 0.03 3.33
C SER A 119 -11.17 -1.38 3.91
N MET A 120 -10.02 -1.99 4.23
CA MET A 120 -9.97 -3.31 4.86
C MET A 120 -10.59 -3.31 6.27
N GLU A 121 -10.38 -2.24 7.05
CA GLU A 121 -11.06 -2.06 8.34
C GLU A 121 -12.59 -2.04 8.19
N VAL A 122 -13.10 -1.32 7.19
CA VAL A 122 -14.55 -1.28 6.90
C VAL A 122 -15.07 -2.66 6.47
N ILE A 123 -14.37 -3.34 5.57
CA ILE A 123 -14.74 -4.69 5.12
C ILE A 123 -14.75 -5.67 6.30
N ALA A 124 -13.74 -5.62 7.16
CA ALA A 124 -13.65 -6.47 8.34
C ALA A 124 -14.84 -6.26 9.29
N ARG A 125 -15.21 -5.01 9.56
CA ARG A 125 -16.38 -4.68 10.37
C ARG A 125 -17.68 -5.17 9.73
N GLN A 126 -17.84 -5.00 8.42
CA GLN A 126 -19.03 -5.51 7.71
C GLN A 126 -19.17 -7.02 7.81
N GLN A 127 -18.06 -7.76 7.70
CA GLN A 127 -18.05 -9.21 7.85
C GLN A 127 -18.37 -9.65 9.27
N GLN A 128 -17.83 -8.98 10.29
CA GLN A 128 -18.16 -9.24 11.70
C GLN A 128 -19.64 -9.03 12.01
N LEU A 129 -20.26 -8.02 11.39
CA LEU A 129 -21.68 -7.72 11.55
C LEU A 129 -22.59 -8.70 10.78
N HIS A 130 -22.03 -9.72 10.10
CA HIS A 130 -22.76 -10.63 9.21
C HIS A 130 -23.63 -9.87 8.19
N SER A 131 -23.17 -8.68 7.79
CA SER A 131 -23.93 -7.82 6.89
C SER A 131 -24.14 -8.58 5.58
N PRO A 132 -25.37 -8.63 5.04
CA PRO A 132 -25.63 -9.37 3.82
C PRO A 132 -24.73 -8.85 2.70
N LEU A 133 -24.09 -9.79 1.98
CA LEU A 133 -23.25 -9.48 0.83
C LEU A 133 -24.09 -8.63 -0.15
N GLN A 134 -23.67 -7.39 -0.42
CA GLN A 134 -24.40 -6.45 -1.29
C GLN A 134 -24.55 -6.91 -2.75
N HIS A 135 -24.05 -8.10 -3.08
CA HIS A 135 -24.04 -8.68 -4.42
C HIS A 135 -24.86 -9.97 -4.52
N LYS A 136 -25.34 -10.54 -3.41
CA LYS A 136 -26.27 -11.68 -3.44
C LYS A 136 -27.70 -11.15 -3.58
N TYR A 137 -28.10 -10.89 -4.82
CA TYR A 137 -29.48 -10.55 -5.15
C TYR A 137 -30.27 -11.85 -5.43
N PRO A 138 -31.23 -12.24 -4.57
CA PRO A 138 -31.99 -13.47 -4.76
C PRO A 138 -32.77 -13.52 -6.08
N PHE A 139 -33.08 -12.34 -6.64
CA PHE A 139 -33.88 -12.16 -7.85
C PHE A 139 -33.06 -12.15 -9.16
N LEU A 140 -31.72 -12.17 -9.08
CA LEU A 140 -30.85 -12.26 -10.27
C LEU A 140 -30.35 -13.69 -10.54
N ASN A 141 -30.60 -14.64 -9.63
CA ASN A 141 -30.18 -16.05 -9.74
C ASN A 141 -31.36 -17.01 -10.03
N GLN A 142 -32.42 -16.52 -10.66
CA GLN A 142 -33.54 -17.34 -11.18
C GLN A 142 -33.39 -17.56 -12.68
#